data_AF-A0AAD6Q273-F1
#
_entry.id   AF-A0AAD6Q273-F1
#
_cell.length_a   1.000
_cell.length_b   1.000
_cell.length_c   1.000
_cell.angle_alpha   90.00
_cell.angle_beta   90.00
_cell.angle_gamma   90.00
#
_symmetry.space_group_name_H-M   'P 1'
#
loop_
_entity.id
_entity.type
_entity.pdbx_description
1 polymer ?
#
loop_
_entity_poly.entity_id
_entity_poly.type
_entity_poly.pdbx_seq_one_letter_code
_entity_poly.pdbx_strand_id
1 'polypeptide(L)'
;MVMALALALSPSFFKPHCSPSPTNPISTMTTIRPAVILPGLGNNTGDYQKLEVTLQEYGVPTVVAKVSRFDWLRNAAGLVDPNYWSGTLRPRPVLDWYLKRIDEAVQEAKELAQGFVFA
;
A
#
# COMPACT_ATOMS: atom_id res chain seq x y z
N MET A 1 18.02 -0.75 -52.07
CA MET A 1 16.55 -0.85 -52.12
C MET A 1 16.07 -1.31 -50.76
N VAL A 2 15.32 -0.43 -50.08
CA VAL A 2 14.39 -0.64 -48.94
C VAL A 2 14.87 -1.33 -47.65
N MET A 3 14.47 -0.97 -46.43
CA MET A 3 13.85 0.22 -45.81
C MET A 3 13.94 -0.01 -44.29
N ALA A 4 14.25 1.03 -43.52
CA ALA A 4 14.10 1.01 -42.06
C ALA A 4 12.61 0.98 -41.70
N LEU A 5 12.19 0.09 -40.79
CA LEU A 5 10.84 0.09 -40.22
C LEU A 5 10.92 0.41 -38.73
N ALA A 6 10.73 1.69 -38.41
CA ALA A 6 10.43 2.13 -37.05
C ALA A 6 8.97 1.80 -36.74
N LEU A 7 8.72 1.02 -35.69
CA LEU A 7 7.38 0.73 -35.19
C LEU A 7 6.90 1.94 -34.38
N ALA A 8 6.08 2.78 -35.00
CA ALA A 8 5.31 3.82 -34.31
C ALA A 8 4.13 3.17 -33.57
N LEU A 9 4.16 3.21 -32.24
CA LEU A 9 3.01 2.83 -31.40
C LEU A 9 1.96 3.95 -31.49
N SER A 10 0.77 3.62 -32.00
CA SER A 10 -0.38 4.52 -32.00
C SER A 10 -0.90 4.75 -30.58
N PRO A 11 -1.26 5.98 -30.17
CA PRO A 11 -1.90 6.22 -28.89
C PRO A 11 -3.37 5.78 -28.97
N SER A 12 -3.69 4.66 -28.31
CA SER A 12 -5.07 4.21 -28.12
C SER A 12 -5.81 5.19 -27.22
N PHE A 13 -6.61 6.08 -27.81
CA PHE A 13 -7.56 6.93 -27.09
C PHE A 13 -8.68 6.05 -26.51
N PHE A 14 -8.63 5.79 -25.21
CA PHE A 14 -9.75 5.18 -24.49
C PHE A 14 -10.87 6.22 -24.30
N LYS A 15 -12.01 6.02 -24.99
CA LYS A 15 -13.25 6.75 -24.72
C LYS A 15 -14.08 5.97 -23.69
N PRO A 16 -14.36 6.50 -22.49
CA PRO A 16 -15.32 5.87 -21.59
C PRO A 16 -16.75 6.14 -22.10
N HIS A 17 -17.44 5.08 -22.53
CA HIS A 17 -18.87 5.12 -22.84
C HIS A 17 -19.65 4.92 -21.54
N CYS A 18 -20.24 6.00 -21.00
CA CYS A 18 -21.08 5.92 -19.81
C CYS A 18 -22.54 5.70 -20.24
N SER A 19 -23.10 4.53 -19.95
CA SER A 19 -24.54 4.28 -20.06
C SER A 19 -25.25 4.71 -18.76
N PRO A 20 -26.33 5.52 -18.81
CA PRO A 20 -27.02 5.92 -17.59
C PRO A 20 -27.96 4.81 -17.10
N SER A 21 -27.63 4.24 -15.95
CA SER A 21 -28.54 3.38 -15.16
C SER A 21 -29.44 4.24 -14.26
N PRO A 22 -30.67 3.81 -13.93
CA PRO A 22 -31.63 4.63 -13.20
C PRO A 22 -31.15 4.97 -11.79
N THR A 23 -31.12 6.27 -11.49
CA THR A 23 -30.66 6.88 -10.24
C THR A 23 -31.67 6.66 -9.12
N ASN A 24 -31.35 5.78 -8.17
CA ASN A 24 -31.89 5.89 -6.81
C ASN A 24 -30.98 6.86 -6.04
N PRO A 25 -31.51 7.90 -5.37
CA PRO A 25 -30.70 8.78 -4.54
C PRO A 25 -30.31 8.05 -3.25
N ILE A 26 -29.25 7.24 -3.33
CA ILE A 26 -28.56 6.77 -2.12
C ILE A 26 -27.77 7.96 -1.62
N SER A 27 -28.16 8.49 -0.46
CA SER A 27 -27.32 9.37 0.33
C SER A 27 -26.12 8.57 0.82
N THR A 28 -25.14 8.34 -0.05
CA THR A 28 -23.87 7.72 0.33
C THR A 28 -23.02 8.79 1.00
N MET A 29 -23.15 8.96 2.32
CA MET A 29 -22.00 9.42 3.09
C MET A 29 -20.96 8.31 2.97
N THR A 30 -20.09 8.40 1.97
CA THR A 30 -18.98 7.46 1.80
C THR A 30 -18.04 7.68 2.97
N THR A 31 -18.12 6.84 4.00
CA THR A 31 -17.11 6.79 5.04
C THR A 31 -15.78 6.47 4.39
N ILE A 32 -14.85 7.43 4.44
CA ILE A 32 -13.52 7.26 3.87
C ILE A 32 -12.82 6.16 4.66
N ARG A 33 -12.40 5.09 3.96
CA ARG A 33 -11.72 3.96 4.57
C ARG A 33 -10.31 4.39 4.99
N PRO A 34 -9.84 4.00 6.20
CA PRO A 34 -8.48 4.27 6.61
C PRO A 34 -7.43 3.63 5.68
N ALA A 35 -6.31 4.32 5.48
CA ALA A 35 -5.16 3.84 4.74
C ALA A 35 -4.08 3.31 5.69
N VAL A 36 -3.48 2.16 5.35
CA VAL A 36 -2.33 1.61 6.09
C VAL A 36 -1.08 1.75 5.23
N ILE A 37 -0.09 2.47 5.73
CA ILE A 37 1.21 2.67 5.06
C ILE A 37 2.20 1.65 5.58
N LEU A 38 2.82 0.93 4.65
CA LEU A 38 3.80 -0.11 4.94
C LEU A 38 5.20 0.39 4.58
N PRO A 39 6.10 0.61 5.57
CA PRO A 39 7.45 1.04 5.30
C PRO A 39 8.22 0.04 4.44
N GLY A 40 8.90 0.53 3.40
CA GLY A 40 9.80 -0.26 2.58
C GLY A 40 11.09 -0.64 3.31
N LEU A 41 11.81 -1.65 2.79
CA LEU A 41 13.09 -2.11 3.34
C LEU A 41 14.07 -0.93 3.51
N GLY A 42 14.61 -0.77 4.73
CA GLY A 42 15.53 0.30 5.07
C GLY A 42 14.87 1.60 5.55
N ASN A 43 13.57 1.79 5.31
CA ASN A 43 12.81 2.96 5.77
C ASN A 43 12.25 2.72 7.18
N ASN A 44 11.96 3.78 7.90
CA ASN A 44 11.25 3.72 9.18
C ASN A 44 9.86 4.38 9.08
N THR A 45 9.10 4.32 10.17
CA THR A 45 7.79 4.99 10.27
C THR A 45 7.88 6.49 10.00
N GLY A 46 8.92 7.16 10.49
CA GLY A 46 9.08 8.62 10.36
C GLY A 46 9.29 9.10 8.92
N ASP A 47 9.83 8.25 8.04
CA ASP A 47 10.02 8.58 6.62
C ASP A 47 8.70 8.88 5.89
N TYR A 48 7.56 8.44 6.46
CA TYR A 48 6.22 8.61 5.89
C TYR A 48 5.39 9.70 6.56
N GLN A 49 5.94 10.46 7.51
CA GLN A 49 5.21 11.49 8.25
C GLN A 49 4.55 12.52 7.32
N LYS A 50 5.26 12.95 6.29
CA LYS A 50 4.70 13.90 5.30
C LYS A 50 3.49 13.31 4.57
N LEU A 51 3.55 12.02 4.20
CA LEU A 51 2.47 11.33 3.51
C LEU A 51 1.25 11.16 4.43
N GLU A 52 1.48 10.81 5.69
CA GLU A 52 0.43 10.71 6.70
C GLU A 52 -0.32 12.04 6.88
N VAL A 53 0.41 13.15 7.06
CA VAL A 53 -0.19 14.49 7.19
C VAL A 53 -0.98 14.86 5.94
N THR A 54 -0.42 14.65 4.74
CA THR A 54 -1.12 14.95 3.49
C THR A 54 -2.41 14.14 3.36
N LEU A 55 -2.40 12.83 3.66
CA LEU A 55 -3.61 12.00 3.59
C LEU A 55 -4.68 12.43 4.61
N GLN A 56 -4.26 12.83 5.81
CA GLN A 56 -5.17 13.38 6.82
C GLN A 56 -5.81 14.70 6.36
N GLU A 57 -5.07 15.58 5.69
CA GLU A 57 -5.60 16.82 5.09
C GLU A 57 -6.68 16.54 4.03
N TYR A 58 -6.57 15.42 3.30
CA TYR A 58 -7.60 14.93 2.37
C TYR A 58 -8.74 14.16 3.05
N GLY A 59 -8.76 14.09 4.39
CA GLY A 59 -9.80 13.39 5.15
C GLY A 59 -9.64 11.86 5.13
N VAL A 60 -8.47 11.33 4.78
CA VAL A 60 -8.16 9.90 4.82
C VAL A 60 -7.46 9.57 6.14
N PRO A 61 -8.14 8.88 7.08
CA PRO A 61 -7.48 8.41 8.30
C PRO A 61 -6.33 7.49 7.91
N THR A 62 -5.17 7.66 8.51
CA THR A 62 -3.97 6.95 8.07
C THR A 62 -3.23 6.37 9.26
N VAL A 63 -2.71 5.16 9.11
CA VAL A 63 -1.85 4.49 10.09
C VAL A 63 -0.58 4.04 9.39
N VAL A 64 0.58 4.39 9.95
CA VAL A 64 1.88 3.90 9.45
C VAL A 64 2.32 2.73 10.32
N ALA A 65 2.70 1.61 9.70
CA ALA A 65 3.24 0.49 10.46
C ALA A 65 4.52 0.90 11.21
N LYS A 66 4.56 0.55 12.51
CA LYS A 66 5.67 0.89 13.40
C LYS A 66 6.87 0.05 13.00
N VAL A 67 7.91 0.64 12.42
CA VAL A 67 9.12 -0.03 11.93
C VAL A 67 10.31 0.88 12.16
N SER A 68 11.37 0.34 12.75
CA SER A 68 12.66 1.00 12.88
C SER A 68 13.62 0.56 11.77
N ARG A 69 14.59 1.41 11.41
CA ARG A 69 15.64 1.02 10.46
C ARG A 69 16.45 -0.19 10.95
N PHE A 70 16.65 -0.27 12.26
CA PHE A 70 17.31 -1.43 12.89
C PHE A 70 16.47 -2.69 12.83
N ASP A 71 15.14 -2.59 12.68
CA ASP A 71 14.30 -3.77 12.56
C ASP A 71 14.63 -4.54 11.27
N TRP A 72 15.05 -3.84 10.21
CA TRP A 72 15.48 -4.43 8.95
C TRP A 72 16.76 -5.24 9.03
N LEU A 73 17.59 -5.05 10.06
CA LEU A 73 18.75 -5.93 10.27
C LEU A 73 18.33 -7.38 10.49
N ARG A 74 17.11 -7.63 10.97
CA ARG A 74 16.55 -8.99 11.09
C ARG A 74 16.35 -9.67 9.74
N ASN A 75 16.19 -8.89 8.66
CA ASN A 75 16.12 -9.43 7.30
C ASN A 75 17.49 -9.94 6.81
N ALA A 76 18.60 -9.55 7.46
CA ALA A 76 19.91 -10.14 7.16
C ALA A 76 19.98 -11.63 7.49
N ALA A 77 19.12 -12.13 8.39
CA ALA A 77 18.96 -13.57 8.60
C ALA A 77 18.44 -14.31 7.34
N GLY A 78 17.80 -13.60 6.39
CA GLY A 78 17.44 -14.16 5.10
C GLY A 78 18.64 -14.33 4.16
N LEU A 79 19.63 -13.43 4.21
CA LEU A 79 20.81 -13.48 3.32
C LEU A 79 21.71 -14.71 3.59
N VAL A 80 21.69 -15.24 4.82
CA VAL A 80 22.41 -16.46 5.18
C VAL A 80 21.67 -17.74 4.77
N ASP A 81 20.42 -17.64 4.33
CA ASP A 81 19.64 -18.77 3.83
C ASP A 81 19.93 -19.00 2.33
N PRO A 82 20.40 -20.18 1.91
CA PRO A 82 20.55 -20.54 0.49
C PRO A 82 19.26 -20.39 -0.33
N ASN A 83 18.10 -20.46 0.32
CA ASN A 83 16.80 -20.23 -0.32
C ASN A 83 16.62 -18.78 -0.79
N TYR A 84 17.30 -17.83 -0.15
CA TYR A 84 17.33 -16.42 -0.60
C TYR A 84 18.00 -16.30 -1.96
N TRP A 85 19.16 -16.92 -2.12
CA TRP A 85 19.94 -16.89 -3.36
C TRP A 85 19.29 -17.71 -4.47
N SER A 86 18.60 -18.81 -4.13
CA SER A 86 17.83 -19.60 -5.11
C SER A 86 16.45 -19.03 -5.43
N GLY A 87 16.05 -17.91 -4.81
CA GLY A 87 14.74 -17.29 -5.02
C GLY A 87 13.55 -18.11 -4.51
N THR A 88 13.80 -19.15 -3.70
CA THR A 88 12.76 -20.02 -3.14
C THR A 88 12.42 -19.67 -1.69
N LEU A 89 13.04 -18.60 -1.15
CA LEU A 89 12.82 -18.16 0.22
C LEU A 89 11.35 -17.87 0.47
N ARG A 90 10.81 -18.54 1.49
CA ARG A 90 9.48 -18.21 1.99
C ARG A 90 9.61 -17.00 2.92
N PRO A 91 8.66 -16.05 2.86
CA PRO A 91 8.70 -14.87 3.72
C PRO A 91 8.67 -15.24 5.21
N ARG A 92 8.10 -16.40 5.57
CA ARG A 92 8.21 -16.94 6.93
C ARG A 92 9.39 -17.92 7.03
N PRO A 93 10.22 -17.85 8.07
CA PRO A 93 10.05 -17.03 9.29
C PRO A 93 10.71 -15.63 9.24
N VAL A 94 11.47 -15.31 8.19
CA VAL A 94 12.35 -14.13 8.13
C VAL A 94 11.60 -12.81 8.32
N LEU A 95 10.40 -12.68 7.76
CA LEU A 95 9.55 -11.48 7.81
C LEU A 95 8.45 -11.55 8.88
N ASP A 96 8.41 -12.56 9.74
CA ASP A 96 7.32 -12.70 10.74
C ASP A 96 7.19 -11.46 11.64
N TRP A 97 8.33 -10.86 12.00
CA TRP A 97 8.36 -9.61 12.76
C TRP A 97 7.65 -8.46 12.03
N TYR A 98 7.80 -8.37 10.70
CA TYR A 98 7.23 -7.32 9.87
C TYR A 98 5.75 -7.57 9.61
N LEU A 99 5.37 -8.84 9.36
CA LEU A 99 3.97 -9.25 9.24
C LEU A 99 3.19 -8.94 10.52
N LYS A 100 3.81 -9.12 11.69
CA LYS A 100 3.21 -8.72 12.97
C LYS A 100 2.98 -7.20 13.04
N ARG A 101 3.94 -6.37 12.62
CA ARG A 101 3.78 -4.90 12.59
C ARG A 101 2.70 -4.45 11.60
N ILE A 102 2.53 -5.17 10.50
CA ILE A 102 1.43 -4.95 9.55
C ILE A 102 0.09 -5.26 10.23
N ASP A 103 -0.03 -6.41 10.89
CA ASP A 103 -1.26 -6.83 11.55
C ASP A 103 -1.69 -5.84 12.64
N GLU A 104 -0.74 -5.38 13.46
CA GLU A 104 -0.96 -4.31 14.45
C GLU A 104 -1.48 -3.01 13.80
N ALA A 105 -0.87 -2.57 12.70
CA ALA A 105 -1.28 -1.36 11.99
C ALA A 105 -2.67 -1.50 11.33
N VAL A 106 -2.98 -2.68 10.80
CA VAL A 106 -4.30 -3.00 10.24
C VAL A 106 -5.36 -3.01 11.34
N GLN A 107 -5.04 -3.52 12.52
CA GLN A 107 -5.95 -3.52 13.67
C GLN A 107 -6.24 -2.09 14.14
N GLU A 108 -5.22 -1.25 14.27
CA GLU A 108 -5.36 0.18 14.59
C GLU A 108 -6.24 0.89 13.53
N ALA A 109 -6.03 0.61 12.24
CA ALA A 109 -6.85 1.16 11.16
C ALA A 109 -8.31 0.69 11.20
N LYS A 110 -8.58 -0.56 11.62
CA LYS A 110 -9.96 -1.05 11.80
C LYS A 110 -10.68 -0.30 12.92
N GLU A 111 -9.99 -0.01 14.01
CA GLU A 111 -10.55 0.76 15.13
C GLU A 111 -10.91 2.18 14.70
N LEU A 112 -10.06 2.82 13.88
CA LEU A 112 -10.37 4.12 13.26
C LEU A 112 -11.62 4.05 12.36
N ALA A 113 -11.78 2.99 11.58
CA ALA A 113 -12.95 2.82 10.72
C ALA A 113 -14.27 2.67 11.51
N GLN A 114 -14.21 2.10 12.71
CA GLN A 114 -15.39 1.90 13.57
C GLN A 114 -15.74 3.16 14.38
N GLY A 115 -14.75 3.96 14.77
CA GLY A 115 -14.96 5.24 15.47
C GLY A 115 -15.69 6.32 14.64
N PHE A 116 -15.64 6.23 13.31
CA PHE A 116 -16.32 7.16 12.39
C PHE A 116 -17.83 6.94 12.27
N VAL A 117 -18.41 5.91 12.89
CA VAL A 117 -19.84 5.56 12.74
C VAL A 117 -20.76 6.35 13.68
N PHE A 118 -20.23 7.15 14.61
CA PHE A 118 -21.03 7.84 15.65
C PHE A 118 -20.76 9.35 15.81
N ALA A 119 -20.19 10.02 14.80
CA ALA A 119 -19.97 11.47 14.82
C ALA A 119 -20.94 12.20 13.89
#